data_AF-A0A846HMZ8-F1
#
_entry.id   AF-A0A846HMZ8-F1
#
_cell.length_a   1.000
_cell.length_b   1.000
_cell.length_c   1.000
_cell.angle_alpha   90.00
_cell.angle_beta   90.00
_cell.angle_gamma   90.00
#
_symmetry.space_group_name_H-M   'P 1'
#
loop_
_entity.id
_entity.type
_entity.pdbx_description
1 polymer ?
#
loop_
_entity_poly.entity_id
_entity_poly.type
_entity_poly.pdbx_seq_one_letter_code
_entity_poly.pdbx_strand_id
1 'polypeptide(L)' 'MAIIRQYIAPLLAILVFTFALVAVSARIFLPSDMAAPAPIEEVGVSILPNLELPFTPLSS' A
#
# COMPACT_ATOMS: atom_id res chain seq x y z
N MET A 1 -10.00 -3.27 46.94
CA MET A 1 -10.49 -2.99 45.57
C MET A 1 -9.93 -4.01 44.57
N ALA A 2 -10.19 -5.31 44.79
CA ALA A 2 -9.59 -6.38 43.98
C ALA A 2 -10.48 -6.80 42.80
N ILE A 3 -11.80 -6.71 42.95
CA ILE A 3 -12.78 -7.21 41.97
C ILE A 3 -12.65 -6.53 40.60
N ILE A 4 -12.48 -5.20 40.58
CA ILE A 4 -12.31 -4.46 39.33
C ILE A 4 -11.02 -4.89 38.61
N ARG A 5 -9.89 -4.93 39.30
CA ARG A 5 -8.62 -5.28 38.66
C ARG A 5 -8.49 -6.77 38.34
N GLN A 6 -9.14 -7.64 39.10
CA GLN A 6 -8.94 -9.09 38.99
C GLN A 6 -9.91 -9.76 38.01
N TYR A 7 -11.06 -9.14 37.71
CA TYR A 7 -12.01 -9.65 36.72
C TYR A 7 -12.16 -8.71 35.53
N ILE A 8 -12.35 -7.41 35.77
CA ILE A 8 -12.61 -6.45 34.68
C ILE A 8 -11.35 -6.20 33.86
N ALA A 9 -10.18 -6.04 34.49
CA ALA A 9 -8.93 -5.84 33.75
C ALA A 9 -8.54 -7.03 32.83
N PRO A 10 -8.55 -8.29 33.27
CA PRO A 10 -8.27 -9.42 32.37
C PRO A 10 -9.34 -9.60 31.28
N LEU A 11 -10.62 -9.32 31.58
CA LEU A 11 -11.67 -9.39 30.57
C LEU A 11 -11.48 -8.31 29.49
N LEU A 12 -11.17 -7.07 29.88
CA LEU A 12 -10.82 -6.00 28.95
C LEU A 12 -9.56 -6.32 28.14
N ALA A 13 -8.54 -6.93 28.75
CA ALA A 13 -7.33 -7.33 28.04
C ALA A 13 -7.66 -8.31 26.91
N ILE A 14 -8.49 -9.32 27.18
CA ILE A 14 -8.94 -10.28 26.16
C ILE A 14 -9.77 -9.55 25.10
N LEU A 15 -10.73 -8.71 25.50
CA LEU A 15 -11.63 -8.02 24.58
C LEU A 15 -10.84 -7.11 23.61
N VAL A 16 -9.94 -6.29 24.16
CA VAL A 16 -9.07 -5.39 23.38
C VAL A 16 -8.09 -6.18 22.52
N PHE A 17 -7.49 -7.24 23.05
CA PHE A 17 -6.58 -8.10 22.28
C PHE A 17 -7.29 -8.75 21.09
N THR A 18 -8.48 -9.33 21.31
CA THR A 18 -9.25 -9.98 20.26
C THR A 18 -9.71 -8.96 19.21
N PHE A 19 -10.15 -7.78 19.65
CA PHE A 19 -10.50 -6.69 18.74
C PHE A 19 -9.29 -6.21 17.91
N ALA A 20 -8.14 -6.01 18.54
CA ALA A 20 -6.91 -5.62 17.87
C ALA A 20 -6.44 -6.70 16.87
N LEU A 21 -6.56 -7.98 17.23
CA LEU A 21 -6.25 -9.10 16.35
C LEU A 21 -7.17 -9.11 15.12
N VAL A 22 -8.48 -8.92 15.31
CA VAL A 22 -9.43 -8.83 14.20
C VAL A 22 -9.15 -7.59 13.34
N ALA A 23 -8.91 -6.43 13.94
CA ALA A 23 -8.63 -5.19 13.23
C ALA A 23 -7.33 -5.28 12.40
N VAL A 24 -6.26 -5.88 12.95
CA VAL A 24 -4.99 -6.03 12.23
C VAL A 24 -5.11 -7.06 11.10
N SER A 25 -5.87 -8.14 11.30
CA SER A 25 -6.15 -9.11 10.24
C SER A 25 -7.05 -8.51 9.15
N ALA A 26 -8.07 -7.73 9.52
CA ALA A 26 -8.99 -7.08 8.58
C ALA A 26 -8.31 -5.97 7.79
N ARG A 27 -7.31 -5.29 8.35
CA ARG A 27 -6.56 -4.22 7.69
C ARG A 27 -5.97 -4.66 6.35
N ILE A 28 -5.48 -5.90 6.25
CA ILE A 28 -4.89 -6.47 5.02
C ILE A 28 -5.94 -6.59 3.90
N PHE A 29 -7.20 -6.77 4.26
CA PHE A 29 -8.31 -6.88 3.31
C PHE A 29 -9.00 -5.54 3.01
N LEU A 30 -8.60 -4.45 3.69
CA LEU A 30 -9.20 -3.15 3.46
C LEU A 30 -8.65 -2.57 2.15
N PRO A 31 -9.51 -2.05 1.23
CA PRO A 31 -9.08 -1.48 -0.05
C PRO A 31 -8.00 -0.40 0.07
N SER A 32 -7.92 0.27 1.23
CA SER A 32 -6.91 1.27 1.57
C SER A 32 -5.50 0.71 1.78
N ASP A 33 -5.34 -0.55 2.19
CA ASP A 33 -4.02 -1.20 2.32
C ASP A 33 -3.46 -1.64 0.95
N MET A 34 -4.32 -1.69 -0.08
CA MET A 34 -3.96 -1.87 -1.49
C MET A 34 -4.10 -0.57 -2.32
N ALA A 35 -4.38 0.58 -1.69
CA ALA A 35 -4.66 1.84 -2.39
C ALA A 35 -3.41 2.62 -2.81
N ALA A 36 -2.21 2.08 -2.61
CA ALA A 36 -1.02 2.55 -3.31
C ALA A 36 -0.61 1.49 -4.34
N PRO A 37 -1.24 1.49 -5.53
CA PRO A 37 -0.64 0.88 -6.70
C PRO A 37 0.82 1.34 -6.76
N ALA A 38 1.74 0.39 -6.82
CA ALA A 38 3.09 0.71 -7.24
C ALA A 38 2.96 1.53 -8.53
N PRO A 39 3.68 2.66 -8.67
CA PRO A 39 3.87 3.25 -9.98
C PRO A 39 4.46 2.16 -10.87
N ILE A 40 3.60 1.49 -11.64
CA ILE A 40 4.04 0.96 -12.90
C ILE A 40 4.38 2.21 -13.67
N GLU A 41 5.66 2.42 -13.91
CA GLU A 41 6.08 3.33 -14.97
C GLU A 41 5.12 3.05 -16.13
N GLU A 42 4.46 4.10 -16.60
CA GLU A 42 3.89 4.07 -17.92
C GLU A 42 5.12 3.91 -18.84
N VAL A 43 5.58 2.66 -19.01
CA VAL A 43 6.31 2.24 -20.19
C VAL A 43 5.28 2.24 -21.33
N GLY A 44 4.64 3.40 -21.53
CA GLY A 44 4.42 3.91 -22.85
C GLY A 44 5.81 4.08 -23.43
N VAL A 45 6.34 2.99 -23.99
CA VAL A 45 7.09 3.09 -25.22
C VAL A 45 6.24 4.03 -26.08
N SER A 46 6.63 5.30 -26.09
CA SER A 46 6.12 6.26 -27.03
C SER A 46 6.65 5.77 -28.36
N ILE A 47 5.91 4.87 -28.98
CA ILE A 47 5.95 4.60 -30.41
C ILE A 47 5.38 5.87 -31.06
N LEU A 48 6.11 6.97 -30.91
CA LEU A 48 5.97 8.15 -31.74
C LEU A 48 7.12 8.08 -32.75
N PRO A 49 6.80 8.01 -34.05
CA PRO A 49 7.74 7.80 -35.12
C PRO A 49 8.46 9.12 -35.39
N ASN A 50 9.41 9.50 -34.54
CA ASN A 50 10.27 10.66 -34.79
C ASN A 50 11.74 10.26 -34.77
N LEU A 51 12.06 9.33 -35.67
CA LEU A 51 13.41 9.18 -36.20
C LEU A 51 13.75 10.37 -37.11
N GLU A 52 13.73 11.59 -36.58
CA GLU A 52 14.48 12.69 -37.17
C GLU A 52 15.93 12.53 -36.73
N LEU A 53 16.64 11.60 -37.38
CA LEU A 53 18.08 11.73 -37.47
C LEU A 53 18.34 12.93 -38.38
N PRO A 54 18.93 14.05 -37.91
CA PRO A 54 19.49 15.00 -38.84
C PRO A 54 20.71 14.30 -39.46
N PHE A 55 20.50 13.61 -40.58
CA PHE A 55 21.57 13.32 -41.51
C PHE A 55 21.99 14.69 -42.05
N THR A 56 22.97 15.30 -41.38
CA THR A 56 23.78 16.33 -41.98
C THR A 56 24.49 15.67 -43.15
N PRO A 57 24.20 16.03 -44.42
CA PRO A 57 25.11 15.64 -45.48
C PRO A 57 26.43 16.38 -45.21
N LEU A 58 27.47 15.62 -44.86
CA LEU A 58 28.85 16.07 -45.05
C LEU A 58 29.00 16.42 -46.53
N SER A 59 28.84 17.71 -46.85
CA SER A 59 29.10 18.26 -48.17
C SER A 59 29.99 19.49 -48.01
N SER A 60 31.17 19.37 -48.62
CA SER A 60 32.25 20.35 -48.86
C SER A 60 33.32 20.44 -47.77
#